data_AF-L9ZII9-F1
#
_entry.id   AF-L9ZII9-F1
#
_cell.length_a   1.000
_cell.length_b   1.000
_cell.length_c   1.000
_cell.angle_alpha   90.00
_cell.angle_beta   90.00
_cell.angle_gamma   90.00
#
_symmetry.space_group_name_H-M   'P 1'
#
loop_
_entity.id
_entity.type
_entity.pdbx_description
1 polymer ?
#
loop_
_entity_poly.entity_id
_entity_poly.type
_entity_poly.pdbx_seq_one_letter_code
_entity_poly.pdbx_strand_id
1 'polypeptide(L)'
;MTETTPQRRPTDHAHVDDRQDRDRTPDATYPIAVFEDGQEYVATQDDATLEARGFSPAEAIANFARAVDAKNNGEQVVCDE
;
A
#
# COMPACT_ATOMS: atom_id res chain seq x y z
N MET A 1 26.99 46.53 -41.72
CA MET A 1 26.26 45.26 -41.88
C MET A 1 25.81 44.85 -40.49
N THR A 2 24.50 44.68 -40.29
CA THR A 2 23.88 44.38 -38.99
C THR A 2 23.93 42.88 -38.74
N GLU A 3 24.80 42.42 -37.86
CA GLU A 3 24.77 41.04 -37.39
C GLU A 3 23.85 40.91 -36.17
N THR A 4 22.81 40.12 -36.36
CA THR A 4 21.72 39.85 -35.44
C THR A 4 22.18 38.84 -34.38
N THR A 5 22.20 39.24 -33.12
CA THR A 5 22.40 38.35 -31.97
C THR A 5 21.30 37.28 -31.95
N PRO A 6 21.61 35.97 -32.02
CA PRO A 6 20.58 34.96 -31.80
C PRO A 6 20.28 34.84 -30.30
N GLN A 7 19.15 35.42 -29.88
CA GLN A 7 18.48 35.03 -28.65
C GLN A 7 17.95 33.59 -28.81
N ARG A 8 18.60 32.60 -28.18
CA ARG A 8 17.94 31.33 -27.86
C ARG A 8 17.97 31.13 -26.34
N ARG A 9 16.75 31.10 -25.82
CA ARG A 9 16.39 30.99 -24.40
C ARG A 9 17.02 29.75 -23.78
N PRO A 10 17.48 29.80 -22.51
CA PRO A 10 17.70 28.58 -21.75
C PRO A 10 16.32 27.95 -21.49
N THR A 11 15.91 26.98 -22.31
CA THR A 11 14.85 26.05 -21.93
C THR A 11 15.42 25.06 -20.93
N ASP A 12 15.70 25.57 -19.72
CA ASP A 12 16.01 24.77 -18.54
C ASP A 12 14.79 24.82 -17.61
N HIS A 13 13.67 24.29 -18.08
CA HIS A 13 12.49 24.01 -17.25
C HIS A 13 11.99 22.60 -17.59
N ALA A 14 12.91 21.67 -17.80
CA ALA A 14 12.62 20.26 -17.66
C ALA A 14 12.61 19.95 -16.15
N HIS A 15 11.61 20.45 -15.42
CA HIS A 15 11.16 19.76 -14.22
C HIS A 15 10.45 18.49 -14.69
N VAL A 16 11.23 17.55 -15.22
CA VAL A 16 10.83 16.15 -15.15
C VAL A 16 11.01 15.83 -13.69
N ASP A 17 9.96 16.11 -12.91
CA ASP A 17 9.76 15.51 -11.61
C ASP A 17 9.58 14.03 -11.91
N ASP A 18 10.71 13.35 -12.14
CA ASP A 18 10.85 11.91 -12.10
C ASP A 18 10.70 11.54 -10.61
N ARG A 19 9.51 11.83 -10.07
CA ARG A 19 8.96 10.94 -9.05
C ARG A 19 8.81 9.66 -9.82
N GLN A 20 9.90 8.89 -9.81
CA GLN A 20 9.95 7.46 -9.94
C GLN A 20 8.56 7.03 -9.51
N ASP A 21 7.78 6.62 -10.51
CA ASP A 21 6.61 5.79 -10.31
C ASP A 21 7.15 4.74 -9.35
N ARG A 22 6.83 4.96 -8.06
CA ARG A 22 7.55 4.34 -6.96
C ARG A 22 7.15 2.91 -7.15
N ASP A 23 8.02 2.14 -7.80
CA ASP A 23 7.77 0.85 -8.41
C ASP A 23 7.10 0.03 -7.32
N ARG A 24 5.78 0.17 -7.27
CA ARG A 24 4.91 -0.59 -6.40
C ARG A 24 4.76 -1.80 -7.27
N THR A 25 5.83 -2.60 -7.31
CA THR A 25 5.70 -4.04 -7.42
C THR A 25 4.43 -4.34 -6.64
N PRO A 26 3.36 -4.86 -7.26
CA PRO A 26 2.14 -5.12 -6.54
C PRO A 26 2.51 -6.13 -5.47
N ASP A 27 2.82 -5.60 -4.30
CA ASP A 27 3.06 -6.31 -3.07
C ASP A 27 1.83 -7.18 -2.94
N ALA A 28 2.05 -8.49 -2.89
CA ALA A 28 1.10 -9.50 -3.30
C ALA A 28 -0.37 -9.14 -2.97
N THR A 29 -1.25 -9.17 -3.98
CA THR A 29 -2.67 -8.91 -3.74
C THR A 29 -3.32 -10.15 -3.14
N TYR A 30 -3.80 -10.03 -1.91
CA TYR A 30 -4.48 -11.09 -1.19
C TYR A 30 -6.00 -10.88 -1.24
N PRO A 31 -6.79 -11.75 -1.88
CA PRO A 31 -8.23 -11.68 -1.79
C PRO A 31 -8.66 -11.99 -0.35
N ILE A 32 -9.48 -11.12 0.23
CA ILE A 32 -10.04 -11.29 1.57
C ILE A 32 -11.56 -11.17 1.54
N ALA A 33 -12.22 -11.90 2.42
CA ALA A 33 -13.62 -11.71 2.75
C ALA A 33 -13.72 -10.92 4.06
N VAL A 34 -14.65 -9.97 4.13
CA VAL A 34 -14.98 -9.25 5.36
C VAL A 34 -16.46 -9.45 5.66
N PHE A 35 -16.76 -9.91 6.86
CA PHE A 35 -18.14 -10.15 7.30
C PHE A 35 -18.34 -9.72 8.75
N GLU A 36 -19.60 -9.49 9.12
CA GLU A 36 -20.02 -9.14 10.48
C GLU A 36 -20.13 -10.40 11.35
N ASP A 37 -19.52 -10.36 12.53
CA ASP A 37 -19.64 -11.39 13.58
C ASP A 37 -20.07 -10.71 14.90
N GLY A 38 -21.38 -10.62 15.11
CA GLY A 38 -21.96 -10.02 16.32
C GLY A 38 -21.73 -8.51 16.45
N GLN A 39 -20.74 -8.10 17.24
CA GLN A 39 -20.36 -6.69 17.45
C GLN A 39 -19.05 -6.33 16.75
N GLU A 40 -18.42 -7.29 16.08
CA GLU A 40 -17.13 -7.15 15.43
C GLU A 40 -17.23 -7.47 13.94
N TYR A 41 -16.19 -7.11 13.20
CA TYR A 41 -15.97 -7.45 11.81
C TYR A 41 -14.75 -8.36 11.72
N VAL A 42 -14.87 -9.40 10.90
CA VAL A 42 -13.82 -10.39 10.68
C VAL A 42 -13.34 -10.29 9.25
N ALA A 43 -12.04 -10.10 9.06
CA ALA A 43 -11.35 -10.16 7.77
C ALA A 43 -10.53 -11.46 7.69
N THR A 44 -10.78 -12.27 6.66
CA THR A 44 -10.13 -13.58 6.49
C THR A 44 -9.83 -13.89 5.02
N GLN A 45 -8.95 -14.87 4.78
CA GLN A 45 -8.68 -15.42 3.46
C GLN A 45 -9.42 -16.74 3.24
N ASP A 46 -9.58 -17.13 1.97
CA ASP A 46 -10.19 -18.39 1.56
C ASP A 46 -9.55 -19.62 2.24
N ASP A 47 -8.22 -19.61 2.37
CA ASP A 47 -7.44 -20.69 2.99
C ASP A 47 -7.49 -20.67 4.54
N ALA A 48 -8.20 -19.70 5.13
CA ALA A 48 -8.35 -19.46 6.58
C ALA A 48 -7.04 -19.38 7.40
N THR A 49 -5.88 -19.27 6.73
CA THR A 49 -4.57 -19.24 7.41
C THR A 49 -4.30 -17.95 8.19
N LEU A 50 -5.15 -16.94 8.01
CA LEU A 50 -5.02 -15.64 8.65
C LEU A 50 -6.41 -15.05 8.87
N GLU A 51 -6.69 -14.67 10.11
CA GLU A 51 -7.92 -13.97 10.51
C GLU A 51 -7.52 -12.73 11.30
N ALA A 52 -8.21 -11.62 11.04
CA ALA A 52 -8.08 -10.41 11.83
C ALA A 52 -9.46 -9.84 12.16
N ARG A 53 -9.60 -9.30 13.37
CA ARG A 53 -10.84 -8.74 13.88
C ARG A 53 -10.73 -7.23 14.08
N GLY A 54 -11.87 -6.55 14.05
CA GLY A 54 -11.95 -5.14 14.40
C GLY A 54 -13.39 -4.70 14.65
N PHE A 55 -13.57 -3.56 15.30
CA PHE A 55 -14.90 -3.00 15.59
C PHE A 55 -15.55 -2.33 14.38
N SER A 56 -14.83 -2.24 13.26
CA SER A 56 -15.33 -1.73 11.99
C SER A 56 -14.69 -2.51 10.83
N PRO A 57 -15.30 -2.55 9.65
CA PRO A 57 -14.74 -3.27 8.50
C PRO A 57 -13.38 -2.70 8.09
N ALA A 58 -13.19 -1.38 8.19
CA ALA A 58 -11.90 -0.74 7.91
C ALA A 58 -10.80 -1.18 8.89
N GLU A 59 -11.16 -1.32 10.17
CA GLU A 59 -10.22 -1.76 11.21
C GLU A 59 -9.84 -3.23 11.02
N ALA A 60 -10.81 -4.10 10.72
CA ALA A 60 -10.53 -5.51 10.41
C ALA A 60 -9.56 -5.66 9.23
N ILE A 61 -9.75 -4.86 8.16
CA ILE A 61 -8.84 -4.83 6.99
C ILE A 61 -7.43 -4.33 7.38
N ALA A 62 -7.33 -3.28 8.21
CA ALA A 62 -6.04 -2.75 8.64
C ALA A 62 -5.28 -3.76 9.53
N ASN A 63 -5.98 -4.45 10.43
CA ASN A 63 -5.40 -5.50 11.26
C ASN A 63 -4.99 -6.70 10.41
N PHE A 64 -5.78 -7.05 9.39
CA PHE A 64 -5.43 -8.09 8.44
C PHE A 64 -4.14 -7.76 7.68
N ALA A 65 -3.99 -6.54 7.16
CA ALA A 65 -2.78 -6.10 6.47
C ALA A 65 -1.54 -6.18 7.36
N ARG A 66 -1.66 -5.84 8.65
CA ARG A 66 -0.58 -6.00 9.64
C ARG A 66 -0.22 -7.46 9.88
N ALA A 67 -1.21 -8.33 10.00
CA ALA A 67 -0.97 -9.76 10.20
C ALA A 67 -0.30 -10.41 8.96
N VAL A 68 -0.63 -9.95 7.74
CA VAL A 68 0.05 -10.37 6.51
C VAL A 68 1.51 -9.90 6.50
N ASP A 69 1.76 -8.64 6.86
CA ASP A 69 3.12 -8.09 6.94
C ASP A 69 3.98 -8.88 7.94
N ALA A 70 3.44 -9.16 9.13
CA ALA A 70 4.11 -9.96 10.14
C ALA A 70 4.39 -11.40 9.68
N LYS A 71 3.43 -12.05 9.03
CA LYS A 71 3.61 -13.40 8.45
C LYS A 71 4.71 -13.43 7.38
N ASN A 72 4.79 -12.40 6.52
CA ASN A 72 5.80 -12.32 5.46
C ASN A 72 7.18 -11.91 5.97
N ASN A 73 7.26 -11.08 7.01
CA ASN A 73 8.50 -10.65 7.64
C ASN A 73 9.06 -11.67 8.67
N GLY A 74 8.37 -12.80 8.89
CA GLY A 74 8.77 -13.82 9.86
C GLY A 74 8.61 -13.38 11.32
N GLU A 75 7.85 -12.32 11.56
CA GLU A 75 7.59 -11.78 12.89
C GLU A 75 6.38 -12.52 13.47
N GLN A 76 6.61 -13.32 14.53
CA GLN A 76 5.52 -13.94 15.27
C GLN A 76 4.66 -12.84 15.89
N VAL A 77 3.42 -12.70 15.42
CA VAL A 77 2.41 -11.87 16.07
C VAL A 77 2.07 -12.56 17.39
N VAL A 78 2.77 -12.19 18.46
CA VAL A 78 2.42 -12.59 19.82
C VAL A 78 1.15 -11.82 20.18
N CYS A 79 0.01 -12.51 20.14
CA CYS A 79 -1.17 -12.08 20.86
C CYS A 79 -0.90 -12.37 22.34
N ASP A 80 -0.69 -11.34 23.16
CA ASP A 80 -0.64 -11.47 24.62
C ASP A 80 -2.06 -11.85 25.12
N GLU A 81 -2.09 -12.80 26.06
CA GLU A 81 -3.27 -13.44 26.68
C GLU A 81 -4.13 -12.48 27.52
#